data_AF-A0A967B883-F1
#
_entry.id   AF-A0A967B883-F1
#
_cell.length_a   1.000
_cell.length_b   1.000
_cell.length_c   1.000
_cell.angle_alpha   90.00
_cell.angle_beta   90.00
_cell.angle_gamma   90.00
#
_symmetry.space_group_name_H-M   'P 1'
#
loop_
_entity.id
_entity.type
_entity.pdbx_description
1 polymer ?
#
loop_
_entity_poly.entity_id
_entity_poly.type
_entity_poly.pdbx_seq_one_letter_code
_entity_poly.pdbx_strand_id
1 'polypeptide(L)'
;MRPATAGARTARCSSVSTTRSSPVLISTCRAAGFDGIFLDDVVCEWSHPSTGFPVNFTGGSVWNAEIAWAKAVAPQLQAAGLTVLANTSFNGNWPSIIDTWTTYFNGLSIEHYAKPGDYSSSQWPLYGGGDWEWRRQQVARIEARGRQAVGITWGDPTDYKTQRYHRATFLMQSGCKSGGASIYIPSNVAGTSNLPVACTNLGRPLTAPKLLSNGVWVREFDNGWVAVNPTSSSQSTGNSVNQTGRTVSPCTVGPCDSMMTMW
;
A
#
# COMPACT_ATOMS: atom_id res chain seq x y z
N MET A 1 35.64 9.80 -44.42
CA MET A 1 34.41 9.28 -43.78
C MET A 1 34.50 9.54 -42.28
N ARG A 2 33.64 10.41 -41.74
CA ARG A 2 33.45 10.60 -40.29
C ARG A 2 32.13 9.93 -39.90
N PRO A 3 32.02 9.28 -38.74
CA PRO A 3 30.75 8.70 -38.32
C PRO A 3 29.80 9.83 -37.87
N ALA A 4 28.55 9.75 -38.31
CA ALA A 4 27.48 10.65 -37.92
C ALA A 4 27.15 10.43 -36.43
N THR A 5 27.19 11.50 -35.63
CA THR A 5 26.67 11.51 -34.27
C THR A 5 25.14 11.47 -34.31
N ALA A 6 24.56 10.40 -33.76
CA ALA A 6 23.13 10.30 -33.54
C ALA A 6 22.72 11.33 -32.47
N GLY A 7 22.13 12.45 -32.90
CA GLY A 7 21.53 13.43 -32.01
C GLY A 7 20.35 12.82 -31.26
N ALA A 8 20.46 12.74 -29.93
CA ALA A 8 19.34 12.39 -29.06
C ALA A 8 18.21 13.41 -29.26
N ARG A 9 17.08 12.96 -29.81
CA ARG A 9 15.86 13.77 -29.86
C ARG A 9 15.19 13.68 -28.51
N THR A 10 15.34 14.70 -27.68
CA THR A 10 14.45 14.93 -26.53
C THR A 10 13.12 15.44 -27.06
N ALA A 11 12.09 14.58 -27.02
CA ALA A 11 10.72 15.01 -27.20
C ALA A 11 10.36 15.93 -26.02
N ARG A 12 10.26 17.25 -26.27
CA ARG A 12 9.68 18.17 -25.30
C ARG A 12 8.18 17.88 -25.23
N CYS A 13 7.75 17.25 -24.15
CA CYS A 13 6.33 17.15 -23.80
C CYS A 13 5.85 18.55 -23.38
N SER A 14 5.42 19.35 -24.36
CA SER A 14 4.73 20.62 -24.11
C SER A 14 3.32 20.30 -23.62
N SER A 15 3.02 20.69 -22.39
CA SER A 15 1.69 20.70 -21.75
C SER A 15 0.67 19.74 -22.35
N VAL A 16 0.69 18.48 -21.90
CA VAL A 16 -0.48 17.61 -22.08
C VAL A 16 -1.64 18.29 -21.36
N SER A 17 -2.55 18.93 -22.10
CA SER A 17 -3.78 19.42 -21.49
C SER A 17 -4.52 18.22 -20.91
N THR A 18 -5.20 18.43 -19.77
CA THR A 18 -6.02 17.39 -19.10
C THR A 18 -6.98 16.68 -20.06
N THR A 19 -7.40 17.34 -21.13
CA THR A 19 -8.22 16.81 -22.22
C THR A 19 -7.54 15.75 -23.11
N ARG A 20 -6.21 15.71 -23.19
CA ARG A 20 -5.47 14.73 -24.02
C ARG A 20 -4.95 13.52 -23.24
N SER A 21 -4.87 13.59 -21.91
CA SER A 21 -4.35 12.50 -21.09
C SER A 21 -5.22 11.23 -21.17
N SER A 22 -6.54 11.35 -21.00
CA SER A 22 -7.43 10.18 -20.88
C SER A 22 -7.43 9.30 -22.15
N PRO A 23 -7.61 9.83 -23.38
CA PRO A 23 -7.62 8.99 -24.57
C PRO A 23 -6.31 8.23 -24.79
N VAL A 24 -5.17 8.89 -24.51
CA VAL A 24 -3.84 8.26 -24.60
C VAL A 24 -3.73 7.12 -23.59
N LEU A 25 -4.02 7.37 -22.31
CA LEU A 25 -3.95 6.36 -21.25
C LEU A 25 -4.85 5.16 -21.54
N ILE A 26 -6.10 5.41 -21.95
CA ILE A 26 -7.06 4.34 -22.31
C ILE A 26 -6.52 3.50 -23.47
N SER A 27 -6.02 4.14 -24.52
CA SER A 27 -5.50 3.43 -25.69
C SER A 27 -4.28 2.58 -25.35
N THR A 28 -3.37 3.10 -24.53
CA THR A 28 -2.17 2.39 -24.05
C THR A 28 -2.55 1.18 -23.20
N CYS A 29 -3.46 1.33 -22.23
CA CYS A 29 -3.90 0.21 -21.40
C CYS A 29 -4.55 -0.88 -22.24
N ARG A 30 -5.45 -0.52 -23.16
CA ARG A 30 -6.14 -1.50 -24.03
C ARG A 30 -5.17 -2.22 -24.96
N ALA A 31 -4.24 -1.49 -25.58
CA ALA A 31 -3.25 -2.09 -26.47
C ALA A 31 -2.32 -3.06 -25.74
N ALA A 32 -2.02 -2.79 -24.47
CA ALA A 32 -1.21 -3.66 -23.61
C ALA A 32 -2.01 -4.75 -22.86
N GLY A 33 -3.34 -4.74 -22.95
CA GLY A 33 -4.20 -5.69 -22.23
C GLY A 33 -4.28 -5.45 -20.72
N PHE A 34 -4.06 -4.23 -20.25
CA PHE A 34 -4.20 -3.87 -18.83
C PHE A 34 -5.64 -3.50 -18.46
N ASP A 35 -6.11 -4.01 -17.32
CA ASP A 35 -7.43 -3.71 -16.73
C ASP A 35 -7.42 -2.47 -15.83
N GLY A 36 -6.27 -1.80 -15.69
CA GLY A 36 -6.13 -0.68 -14.78
C GLY A 36 -4.84 0.11 -14.94
N ILE A 37 -4.75 1.17 -14.16
CA ILE A 37 -3.64 2.10 -14.08
C ILE A 37 -3.27 2.29 -12.62
N PHE A 38 -1.98 2.20 -12.34
CA PHE A 38 -1.38 2.63 -11.08
C PHE A 38 -0.70 3.98 -11.31
N LEU A 39 -1.22 5.03 -10.71
CA LEU A 39 -0.69 6.40 -10.79
C LEU A 39 0.36 6.55 -9.69
N ASP A 40 1.61 6.70 -10.08
CA ASP A 40 2.69 7.01 -9.14
C ASP A 40 2.81 8.52 -8.90
N ASP A 41 3.43 8.91 -7.79
CA ASP A 41 3.67 10.31 -7.41
C ASP A 41 2.39 11.19 -7.41
N VAL A 42 1.26 10.67 -6.92
CA VAL A 42 0.05 11.48 -6.69
C VAL A 42 0.23 12.30 -5.41
N VAL A 43 0.79 13.48 -5.55
CA VAL A 43 1.42 14.20 -4.44
C VAL A 43 0.59 15.38 -3.95
N CYS A 44 0.66 15.63 -2.64
CA CYS A 44 0.01 16.79 -2.01
C CYS A 44 0.91 18.02 -1.89
N GLU A 45 2.18 17.83 -2.19
CA GLU A 45 3.23 18.84 -2.19
C GLU A 45 4.35 18.38 -3.11
N TRP A 46 5.32 19.25 -3.39
CA TRP A 46 6.48 18.86 -4.18
C TRP A 46 7.30 17.79 -3.44
N SER A 47 7.43 16.61 -4.05
CA SER A 47 8.36 15.56 -3.63
C SER A 47 9.17 15.05 -4.82
N HIS A 48 10.32 14.42 -4.54
CA HIS A 48 11.16 13.71 -5.51
C HIS A 48 11.61 14.49 -6.77
N PRO A 49 12.15 15.73 -6.68
CA PRO A 49 12.60 16.44 -7.87
C PRO A 49 13.85 15.76 -8.48
N SER A 50 13.75 15.34 -9.74
CA SER A 50 14.88 14.78 -10.48
C SER A 50 15.90 15.84 -10.94
N THR A 51 15.51 17.11 -11.00
CA THR A 51 16.37 18.22 -11.48
C THR A 51 16.33 19.46 -10.57
N GLY A 52 16.01 19.28 -9.28
CA GLY A 52 15.80 20.37 -8.33
C GLY A 52 14.37 20.95 -8.34
N PHE A 53 14.00 21.67 -7.28
CA PHE A 53 12.66 22.22 -7.14
C PHE A 53 12.48 23.44 -8.04
N PRO A 54 11.49 23.46 -8.95
CA PRO A 54 11.21 24.65 -9.74
C PRO A 54 10.69 25.76 -8.83
N VAL A 55 11.36 26.91 -8.85
CA VAL A 55 11.08 28.07 -7.99
C VAL A 55 9.69 28.70 -8.16
N ASN A 56 8.95 28.31 -9.21
CA ASN A 56 7.68 28.93 -9.60
C ASN A 56 6.42 28.17 -9.15
N PHE A 57 6.56 27.05 -8.43
CA PHE A 57 5.42 26.25 -8.00
C PHE A 57 5.44 26.03 -6.49
N THR A 58 4.35 26.42 -5.82
CA THR A 58 4.13 26.12 -4.40
C THR A 58 3.50 24.74 -4.25
N GLY A 59 3.60 24.11 -3.07
CA GLY A 59 2.89 22.87 -2.78
C GLY A 59 1.37 22.97 -3.04
N GLY A 60 0.75 24.10 -2.68
CA GLY A 60 -0.67 24.35 -2.97
C GLY A 60 -0.98 24.43 -4.47
N SER A 61 -0.07 24.97 -5.30
CA SER A 61 -0.27 24.98 -6.75
C SER A 61 -0.20 23.58 -7.37
N VAL A 62 0.68 22.71 -6.86
CA VAL A 62 0.77 21.29 -7.26
C VAL A 62 -0.49 20.56 -6.86
N TRP A 63 -0.90 20.66 -5.59
CA TRP A 63 -2.13 20.05 -5.09
C TRP A 63 -3.35 20.43 -5.95
N ASN A 64 -3.53 21.72 -6.23
CA ASN A 64 -4.68 22.18 -7.04
C ASN A 64 -4.61 21.66 -8.48
N ALA A 65 -3.41 21.58 -9.07
CA ALA A 65 -3.24 21.04 -10.41
C ALA A 65 -3.54 19.54 -10.47
N GLU A 66 -3.05 18.77 -9.51
CA GLU A 66 -3.32 17.33 -9.38
C GLU A 66 -4.81 17.06 -9.17
N ILE A 67 -5.47 17.82 -8.29
CA ILE A 67 -6.92 17.70 -8.07
C ILE A 67 -7.69 18.03 -9.35
N ALA A 68 -7.32 19.10 -10.06
CA ALA A 68 -7.96 19.45 -11.33
C ALA A 68 -7.76 18.35 -12.39
N TRP A 69 -6.58 17.75 -12.45
CA TRP A 69 -6.30 16.62 -13.33
C TRP A 69 -7.13 15.39 -12.95
N ALA A 70 -7.12 14.98 -11.67
CA ALA A 70 -7.85 13.82 -11.20
C ALA A 70 -9.36 13.95 -11.44
N LYS A 71 -9.92 15.14 -11.19
CA LYS A 71 -11.32 15.47 -11.47
C LYS A 71 -11.68 15.35 -12.95
N ALA A 72 -10.77 15.74 -13.85
CA ALA A 72 -11.01 15.69 -15.28
C ALA A 72 -10.79 14.29 -15.89
N VAL A 73 -9.78 13.56 -15.41
CA VAL A 73 -9.27 12.34 -16.05
C VAL A 73 -9.82 11.07 -15.42
N ALA A 74 -9.85 10.96 -14.09
CA ALA A 74 -10.22 9.72 -13.41
C ALA A 74 -11.62 9.19 -13.80
N PRO A 75 -12.68 10.03 -13.92
CA PRO A 75 -13.99 9.56 -14.36
C PRO A 75 -13.98 8.96 -15.78
N GLN A 76 -13.16 9.50 -16.68
CA GLN A 76 -13.06 9.00 -18.06
C GLN A 76 -12.35 7.64 -18.11
N LEU A 77 -11.29 7.47 -17.31
CA LEU A 77 -10.59 6.19 -17.18
C LEU A 77 -11.52 5.11 -16.62
N GLN A 78 -12.25 5.42 -15.56
CA GLN A 78 -13.18 4.50 -14.92
C GLN A 78 -14.38 4.17 -15.81
N ALA A 79 -14.94 5.15 -16.52
CA ALA A 79 -16.00 4.92 -17.51
C ALA A 79 -15.54 4.03 -18.67
N ALA A 80 -14.23 4.00 -18.97
CA ALA A 80 -13.64 3.10 -19.95
C ALA A 80 -13.39 1.67 -19.41
N GLY A 81 -13.75 1.40 -18.15
CA GLY A 81 -13.61 0.10 -17.48
C GLY A 81 -12.29 -0.10 -16.75
N LEU A 82 -11.44 0.94 -16.65
CA LEU A 82 -10.12 0.81 -16.01
C LEU A 82 -10.20 1.04 -14.50
N THR A 83 -9.57 0.16 -13.73
CA THR A 83 -9.31 0.41 -12.30
C THR A 83 -8.18 1.42 -12.15
N VAL A 84 -8.40 2.49 -11.40
CA VAL A 84 -7.38 3.53 -11.13
C VAL A 84 -6.97 3.46 -9.66
N LEU A 85 -5.73 3.06 -9.41
CA LEU A 85 -5.07 3.11 -8.11
C LEU A 85 -4.07 4.26 -8.10
N ALA A 86 -3.88 4.91 -6.95
CA ALA A 86 -2.91 5.99 -6.82
C ALA A 86 -1.96 5.76 -5.64
N ASN A 87 -0.67 5.96 -5.90
CA ASN A 87 0.35 6.09 -4.87
C ASN A 87 0.40 7.52 -4.37
N THR A 88 0.00 7.72 -3.12
CA THR A 88 -0.13 9.06 -2.56
C THR A 88 1.04 9.37 -1.65
N SER A 89 1.71 10.50 -1.88
CA SER A 89 2.83 10.91 -1.03
C SER A 89 2.38 11.46 0.32
N PHE A 90 3.30 11.37 1.30
CA PHE A 90 3.03 11.51 2.72
C PHE A 90 3.35 12.90 3.27
N ASN A 91 2.34 13.64 3.73
CA ASN A 91 2.53 14.79 4.65
C ASN A 91 1.55 14.73 5.83
N GLY A 92 1.77 15.52 6.90
CA GLY A 92 1.08 15.40 8.18
C GLY A 92 -0.46 15.54 8.21
N ASN A 93 -1.16 15.80 7.10
CA ASN A 93 -2.62 15.99 7.03
C ASN A 93 -3.40 14.79 6.41
N TRP A 94 -2.90 13.58 6.66
CA TRP A 94 -3.37 12.30 6.12
C TRP A 94 -4.88 12.06 6.04
N PRO A 95 -5.66 12.29 7.11
CA PRO A 95 -7.11 12.10 7.08
C PRO A 95 -7.80 12.81 5.91
N SER A 96 -7.39 14.04 5.60
CA SER A 96 -8.00 14.83 4.54
C SER A 96 -7.53 14.40 3.14
N ILE A 97 -6.28 13.98 3.01
CA ILE A 97 -5.68 13.54 1.75
C ILE A 97 -6.31 12.23 1.29
N ILE A 98 -6.41 11.23 2.17
CA ILE A 98 -7.09 9.97 1.86
C ILE A 98 -8.53 10.25 1.41
N ASP A 99 -9.28 11.06 2.14
CA ASP A 99 -10.68 11.36 1.82
C ASP A 99 -10.83 12.05 0.47
N THR A 100 -9.90 12.96 0.16
CA THR A 100 -9.88 13.67 -1.11
C THR A 100 -9.60 12.71 -2.26
N TRP A 101 -8.51 11.94 -2.21
CA TRP A 101 -8.12 11.07 -3.33
C TRP A 101 -9.07 9.91 -3.58
N THR A 102 -9.62 9.32 -2.51
CA THR A 102 -10.67 8.28 -2.62
C THR A 102 -11.98 8.79 -3.22
N THR A 103 -12.16 10.11 -3.39
CA THR A 103 -13.27 10.67 -4.18
C THR A 103 -13.06 10.41 -5.68
N TYR A 104 -11.81 10.40 -6.15
CA TYR A 104 -11.47 10.30 -7.56
C TYR A 104 -11.06 8.89 -8.00
N PHE A 105 -10.36 8.13 -7.16
CA PHE A 105 -9.73 6.85 -7.53
C PHE A 105 -10.45 5.62 -6.95
N ASN A 106 -10.25 4.46 -7.57
CA ASN A 106 -10.78 3.18 -7.10
C ASN A 106 -10.06 2.69 -5.84
N GLY A 107 -8.83 3.15 -5.62
CA GLY A 107 -8.04 2.81 -4.45
C GLY A 107 -6.77 3.63 -4.30
N LEU A 108 -6.11 3.45 -3.16
CA LEU A 108 -4.86 4.10 -2.82
C LEU A 108 -3.83 3.08 -2.34
N SER A 109 -2.56 3.32 -2.66
CA SER A 109 -1.44 2.62 -2.04
C SER A 109 -0.82 3.42 -0.91
N ILE A 110 -0.26 2.67 0.04
CA ILE A 110 0.49 3.16 1.19
C ILE A 110 1.86 2.50 1.12
N GLU A 111 2.84 3.25 0.64
CA GLU A 111 4.24 2.86 0.65
C GLU A 111 4.85 2.91 2.05
N HIS A 112 5.90 2.12 2.24
CA HIS A 112 6.54 1.93 3.54
C HIS A 112 5.51 1.55 4.59
N TYR A 113 4.64 0.58 4.29
CA TYR A 113 3.52 0.24 5.15
C TYR A 113 3.95 -0.36 6.50
N ALA A 114 4.98 -1.21 6.51
CA ALA A 114 5.39 -1.96 7.69
C ALA A 114 6.66 -1.44 8.37
N LYS A 115 7.51 -0.69 7.64
CA LYS A 115 8.74 -0.05 8.15
C LYS A 115 9.14 1.12 7.25
N PRO A 116 9.89 2.11 7.75
CA PRO A 116 10.47 3.14 6.89
C PRO A 116 11.61 2.56 6.05
N GLY A 117 11.83 3.12 4.85
CA GLY A 117 13.01 2.84 4.03
C GLY A 117 12.90 1.66 3.04
N ASP A 118 13.97 1.56 2.24
CA ASP A 118 14.09 0.68 1.09
C ASP A 118 15.03 -0.51 1.31
N TYR A 119 15.01 -1.40 0.32
CA TYR A 119 15.87 -2.53 -0.06
C TYR A 119 17.15 -2.90 0.71
N SER A 120 17.90 -1.98 1.32
CA SER A 120 19.30 -2.20 1.72
C SER A 120 19.61 -2.13 3.22
N SER A 121 18.65 -1.80 4.10
CA SER A 121 18.94 -1.83 5.53
C SER A 121 17.89 -2.57 6.35
N SER A 122 18.31 -3.72 6.88
CA SER A 122 17.73 -4.34 8.08
C SER A 122 17.77 -3.41 9.32
N GLN A 123 18.32 -2.20 9.18
CA GLN A 123 18.44 -1.19 10.22
C GLN A 123 17.13 -0.44 10.50
N TRP A 124 16.20 -0.39 9.54
CA TRP A 124 14.93 0.27 9.78
C TRP A 124 13.99 -0.63 10.59
N PRO A 125 13.53 -0.17 11.77
CA PRO A 125 12.67 -0.98 12.60
C PRO A 125 11.28 -1.12 11.98
N LEU A 126 10.67 -2.29 12.15
CA LEU A 126 9.24 -2.46 11.93
C LEU A 126 8.47 -1.48 12.82
N TYR A 127 7.44 -0.84 12.26
CA TYR A 127 6.61 0.07 13.03
C TYR A 127 5.97 -0.65 14.22
N GLY A 128 6.08 -0.05 15.39
CA GLY A 128 5.36 -0.43 16.60
C GLY A 128 4.49 0.72 17.10
N GLY A 129 3.80 0.51 18.22
CA GLY A 129 3.05 1.53 18.95
C GLY A 129 2.15 2.39 18.06
N GLY A 130 2.31 3.71 18.19
CA GLY A 130 1.52 4.70 17.46
C GLY A 130 1.73 4.66 15.95
N ASP A 131 2.95 4.40 15.47
CA ASP A 131 3.22 4.34 14.03
C ASP A 131 2.50 3.17 13.38
N TRP A 132 2.52 2.00 14.02
CA TRP A 132 1.81 0.82 13.55
C TRP A 132 0.29 1.07 13.50
N GLU A 133 -0.25 1.62 14.59
CA GLU A 133 -1.67 1.93 14.69
C GLU A 133 -2.09 2.93 13.60
N TRP A 134 -1.25 3.93 13.36
CA TRP A 134 -1.45 4.92 12.32
C TRP A 134 -1.44 4.29 10.90
N ARG A 135 -0.54 3.35 10.62
CA ARG A 135 -0.54 2.59 9.34
C ARG A 135 -1.81 1.76 9.19
N ARG A 136 -2.23 1.07 10.25
CA ARG A 136 -3.46 0.29 10.27
C ARG A 136 -4.69 1.15 9.97
N GLN A 137 -4.81 2.31 10.62
CA GLN A 137 -5.96 3.22 10.43
C GLN A 137 -6.09 3.76 9.00
N GLN A 138 -5.00 3.89 8.24
CA GLN A 138 -5.06 4.31 6.84
C GLN A 138 -5.81 3.28 5.97
N VAL A 139 -5.49 2.00 6.11
CA VAL A 139 -6.22 0.91 5.43
C VAL A 139 -7.69 0.94 5.82
N ALA A 140 -7.98 1.15 7.11
CA ALA A 140 -9.34 1.25 7.62
C ALA A 140 -10.12 2.36 6.91
N ARG A 141 -9.50 3.54 6.78
CA ARG A 141 -10.12 4.73 6.21
C ARG A 141 -10.37 4.58 4.71
N ILE A 142 -9.42 4.01 3.97
CA ILE A 142 -9.59 3.74 2.52
C ILE A 142 -10.74 2.76 2.30
N GLU A 143 -10.77 1.65 3.04
CA GLU A 143 -11.80 0.64 2.89
C GLU A 143 -13.18 1.09 3.39
N ALA A 144 -13.25 1.93 4.43
CA ALA A 144 -14.49 2.52 4.90
C ALA A 144 -15.20 3.37 3.83
N ARG A 145 -14.45 3.81 2.81
CA ARG A 145 -14.98 4.54 1.64
C ARG A 145 -15.26 3.63 0.44
N GLY A 146 -15.24 2.31 0.64
CA GLY A 146 -15.48 1.32 -0.43
C GLY A 146 -14.37 1.29 -1.48
N ARG A 147 -13.15 1.72 -1.12
CA ARG A 147 -12.00 1.76 -2.03
C ARG A 147 -10.99 0.67 -1.72
N GLN A 148 -10.15 0.35 -2.70
CA GLN A 148 -9.05 -0.59 -2.59
C GLN A 148 -7.90 0.03 -1.80
N ALA A 149 -7.47 -0.62 -0.71
CA ALA A 149 -6.24 -0.27 -0.02
C ALA A 149 -5.11 -1.19 -0.49
N VAL A 150 -3.96 -0.62 -0.83
CA VAL A 150 -2.76 -1.39 -1.21
C VAL A 150 -1.62 -1.06 -0.26
N GLY A 151 -1.25 -1.98 0.63
CA GLY A 151 -0.07 -1.80 1.48
C GLY A 151 1.18 -2.26 0.74
N ILE A 152 2.19 -1.40 0.59
CA ILE A 152 3.46 -1.72 -0.08
C ILE A 152 4.61 -1.62 0.93
N THR A 153 5.49 -2.62 0.95
CA THR A 153 6.74 -2.58 1.74
C THR A 153 7.86 -3.28 0.99
N TRP A 154 9.07 -2.79 1.17
CA TRP A 154 10.28 -3.34 0.58
C TRP A 154 11.16 -4.02 1.62
N GLY A 155 12.03 -4.92 1.15
CA GLY A 155 13.10 -5.47 1.96
C GLY A 155 13.83 -6.61 1.28
N ASP A 156 14.64 -7.34 2.05
CA ASP A 156 15.37 -8.49 1.55
C ASP A 156 14.42 -9.68 1.29
N PRO A 157 14.59 -10.44 0.20
CA PRO A 157 13.78 -11.64 -0.06
C PRO A 157 13.81 -12.68 1.07
N THR A 158 14.83 -12.67 1.93
CA THR A 158 14.96 -13.55 3.09
C THR A 158 14.49 -12.94 4.42
N ASP A 159 14.02 -11.69 4.42
CA ASP A 159 13.44 -11.01 5.59
C ASP A 159 12.00 -11.48 5.85
N TYR A 160 11.87 -12.75 6.22
CA TYR A 160 10.59 -13.39 6.52
C TYR A 160 9.83 -12.71 7.65
N LYS A 161 10.55 -12.06 8.58
CA LYS A 161 9.93 -11.31 9.67
C LYS A 161 9.14 -10.13 9.11
N THR A 162 9.76 -9.25 8.32
CA THR A 162 9.07 -8.11 7.71
C THR A 162 7.94 -8.57 6.78
N GLN A 163 8.16 -9.60 5.98
CA GLN A 163 7.12 -10.13 5.07
C GLN A 163 5.87 -10.56 5.81
N ARG A 164 6.05 -11.35 6.89
CA ARG A 164 4.95 -11.81 7.73
C ARG A 164 4.28 -10.64 8.45
N TYR A 165 5.07 -9.72 9.01
CA TYR A 165 4.58 -8.55 9.74
C TYR A 165 3.75 -7.61 8.86
N HIS A 166 4.23 -7.35 7.64
CA HIS A 166 3.53 -6.57 6.62
C HIS A 166 2.16 -7.17 6.31
N ARG A 167 2.14 -8.46 5.94
CA ARG A 167 0.91 -9.17 5.60
C ARG A 167 -0.07 -9.23 6.77
N ALA A 168 0.43 -9.57 7.95
CA ALA A 168 -0.38 -9.68 9.17
C ALA A 168 -0.98 -8.32 9.56
N THR A 169 -0.20 -7.24 9.46
CA THR A 169 -0.68 -5.87 9.72
C THR A 169 -1.78 -5.48 8.74
N PHE A 170 -1.60 -5.75 7.45
CA PHE A 170 -2.61 -5.46 6.43
C PHE A 170 -3.91 -6.24 6.69
N LEU A 171 -3.79 -7.54 6.98
CA LEU A 171 -4.93 -8.41 7.31
C LEU A 171 -5.64 -8.01 8.61
N MET A 172 -4.94 -7.40 9.56
CA MET A 172 -5.55 -6.95 10.80
C MET A 172 -6.68 -5.96 10.52
N GLN A 173 -6.54 -5.10 9.51
CA GLN A 173 -7.57 -4.12 9.17
C GLN A 173 -8.39 -4.47 7.93
N SER A 174 -7.77 -5.00 6.89
CA SER A 174 -8.44 -5.19 5.61
C SER A 174 -9.62 -6.14 5.79
N GLY A 175 -10.83 -5.67 5.53
CA GLY A 175 -12.01 -6.51 5.37
C GLY A 175 -12.00 -7.30 4.06
N CYS A 176 -11.01 -7.06 3.19
CA CYS A 176 -10.89 -7.58 1.83
C CYS A 176 -12.14 -7.32 0.96
N LYS A 177 -13.03 -6.39 1.37
CA LYS A 177 -14.32 -6.16 0.72
C LYS A 177 -14.19 -5.47 -0.64
N SER A 178 -13.18 -4.62 -0.79
CA SER A 178 -12.99 -3.80 -1.99
C SER A 178 -11.97 -4.38 -2.97
N GLY A 179 -11.30 -5.51 -2.65
CA GLY A 179 -10.24 -6.08 -3.49
C GLY A 179 -8.85 -5.47 -3.28
N GLY A 180 -8.54 -5.00 -2.07
CA GLY A 180 -7.21 -4.47 -1.72
C GLY A 180 -6.10 -5.54 -1.70
N ALA A 181 -4.85 -5.12 -1.61
CA ALA A 181 -3.69 -6.00 -1.69
C ALA A 181 -2.57 -5.64 -0.69
N SER A 182 -1.80 -6.64 -0.29
CA SER A 182 -0.56 -6.48 0.48
C SER A 182 0.60 -6.90 -0.40
N ILE A 183 1.45 -5.96 -0.79
CA ILE A 183 2.54 -6.18 -1.74
C ILE A 183 3.86 -6.05 -0.99
N TYR A 184 4.67 -7.11 -1.02
CA TYR A 184 6.06 -7.08 -0.55
C TYR A 184 6.97 -7.11 -1.76
N ILE A 185 7.88 -6.13 -1.88
CA ILE A 185 8.76 -5.98 -3.02
C ILE A 185 10.20 -6.30 -2.58
N PRO A 186 10.78 -7.43 -3.02
CA PRO A 186 12.14 -7.81 -2.64
C PRO A 186 13.21 -6.93 -3.31
N SER A 187 14.36 -6.77 -2.67
CA SER A 187 15.51 -5.95 -3.12
C SER A 187 16.21 -6.44 -4.38
N ASN A 188 16.03 -7.71 -4.73
CA ASN A 188 16.45 -8.23 -6.02
C ASN A 188 15.24 -8.33 -6.95
N VAL A 189 15.19 -7.49 -7.99
CA VAL A 189 14.15 -7.48 -9.03
C VAL A 189 14.03 -8.80 -9.82
N ALA A 190 14.96 -9.75 -9.64
CA ALA A 190 14.90 -11.11 -10.20
C ALA A 190 14.25 -12.14 -9.25
N GLY A 191 13.98 -11.78 -7.99
CA GLY A 191 13.37 -12.66 -6.98
C GLY A 191 11.85 -12.71 -7.13
N THR A 192 11.26 -13.89 -6.95
CA THR A 192 9.79 -14.02 -6.97
C THR A 192 9.21 -13.34 -5.72
N SER A 193 8.19 -12.49 -5.89
CA SER A 193 7.37 -11.95 -4.79
C SER A 193 6.49 -13.02 -4.11
N ASN A 194 6.49 -14.25 -4.63
CA ASN A 194 5.75 -15.39 -4.08
C ASN A 194 6.48 -16.02 -2.89
N LEU A 195 6.24 -15.44 -1.73
CA LEU A 195 6.75 -15.96 -0.46
C LEU A 195 5.60 -16.71 0.23
N PRO A 196 5.67 -18.05 0.38
CA PRO A 196 4.52 -18.86 0.79
C PRO A 196 3.79 -18.34 2.02
N VAL A 197 4.51 -17.87 3.04
CA VAL A 197 3.92 -17.30 4.28
C VAL A 197 3.18 -15.98 4.03
N ALA A 198 3.70 -15.09 3.18
CA ALA A 198 3.04 -13.83 2.85
C ALA A 198 1.82 -14.04 1.92
N CYS A 199 1.82 -15.15 1.17
CA CYS A 199 0.77 -15.53 0.23
C CYS A 199 -0.25 -16.52 0.80
N THR A 200 -0.15 -16.93 2.07
CA THR A 200 -1.12 -17.84 2.69
C THR A 200 -2.54 -17.30 2.58
N ASN A 201 -3.44 -18.11 2.02
CA ASN A 201 -4.86 -17.76 1.90
C ASN A 201 -5.61 -18.16 3.18
N LEU A 202 -5.77 -17.19 4.09
CA LEU A 202 -6.52 -17.39 5.33
C LEU A 202 -8.05 -17.36 5.12
N GLY A 203 -8.54 -17.01 3.93
CA GLY A 203 -9.97 -16.85 3.65
C GLY A 203 -10.52 -15.49 4.08
N ARG A 204 -11.83 -15.41 4.29
CA ARG A 204 -12.51 -14.18 4.71
C ARG A 204 -12.30 -13.94 6.20
N PRO A 205 -12.24 -12.67 6.64
CA PRO A 205 -12.22 -12.38 8.07
C PRO A 205 -13.57 -12.74 8.70
N LEU A 206 -13.53 -13.51 9.78
CA LEU A 206 -14.72 -13.88 10.56
C LEU A 206 -15.09 -12.77 11.55
N THR A 207 -14.08 -12.02 12.00
CA THR A 207 -14.23 -11.02 13.07
C THR A 207 -13.68 -9.66 12.68
N ALA A 208 -14.10 -8.63 13.41
CA ALA A 208 -13.29 -7.44 13.56
C ALA A 208 -11.98 -7.80 14.30
N PRO A 209 -10.88 -7.08 14.06
CA PRO A 209 -9.67 -7.23 14.87
C PRO A 209 -9.96 -6.92 16.36
N LYS A 210 -9.33 -7.69 17.25
CA LYS A 210 -9.48 -7.60 18.70
C LYS A 210 -8.13 -7.25 19.34
N LEU A 211 -8.12 -6.23 20.19
CA LEU A 211 -6.97 -5.91 21.04
C LEU A 211 -7.04 -6.73 22.34
N LEU A 212 -5.98 -7.45 22.65
CA LEU A 212 -5.78 -8.12 23.94
C LEU A 212 -5.26 -7.14 24.99
N SER A 213 -5.43 -7.46 26.28
CA SER A 213 -5.04 -6.58 27.39
C SER A 213 -3.53 -6.27 27.46
N ASN A 214 -2.71 -7.06 26.76
CA ASN A 214 -1.27 -6.89 26.68
C ASN A 214 -0.78 -6.21 25.39
N GLY A 215 -1.69 -5.65 24.59
CA GLY A 215 -1.35 -4.89 23.39
C GLY A 215 -1.25 -5.70 22.10
N VAL A 216 -1.39 -7.03 22.15
CA VAL A 216 -1.43 -7.86 20.93
C VAL A 216 -2.78 -7.72 20.25
N TRP A 217 -2.76 -7.53 18.94
CA TRP A 217 -3.96 -7.54 18.11
C TRP A 217 -4.13 -8.91 17.48
N VAL A 218 -5.36 -9.42 17.47
CA VAL A 218 -5.70 -10.72 16.89
C VAL A 218 -6.91 -10.61 15.96
N ARG A 219 -6.95 -11.44 14.92
CA ARG A 219 -8.10 -11.55 14.03
C ARG A 219 -8.22 -12.94 13.43
N GLU A 220 -9.45 -13.42 13.34
CA GLU A 220 -9.76 -14.75 12.81
C GLU A 220 -10.26 -14.69 11.37
N PHE A 221 -9.97 -15.75 10.65
CA PHE A 221 -10.33 -15.97 9.27
C PHE A 221 -10.82 -17.41 9.06
N ASP A 222 -11.50 -17.67 7.94
CA ASP A 222 -12.07 -18.98 7.61
C ASP A 222 -11.07 -20.14 7.82
N ASN A 223 -9.82 -19.96 7.38
CA ASN A 223 -8.79 -21.01 7.36
C ASN A 223 -7.67 -20.77 8.38
N GLY A 224 -7.77 -19.77 9.24
CA GLY A 224 -6.67 -19.48 10.17
C GLY A 224 -6.89 -18.26 11.06
N TRP A 225 -5.80 -17.75 11.62
CA TRP A 225 -5.79 -16.51 12.36
C TRP A 225 -4.47 -15.77 12.23
N VAL A 226 -4.53 -14.51 12.63
CA VAL A 226 -3.43 -13.57 12.62
C VAL A 226 -3.29 -12.97 14.02
N ALA A 227 -2.05 -12.85 14.49
CA ALA A 227 -1.67 -12.04 15.64
C ALA A 227 -0.59 -11.04 15.23
N VAL A 228 -0.68 -9.81 15.71
CA VAL A 228 0.32 -8.77 15.53
C VAL A 228 0.66 -8.17 16.89
N ASN A 229 1.94 -8.16 17.24
CA ASN A 229 2.46 -7.51 18.43
C ASN A 229 3.19 -6.23 18.03
N PRO A 230 2.52 -5.06 18.08
CA PRO A 230 3.16 -3.78 17.81
C PRO A 230 3.92 -3.23 19.03
N THR A 231 4.02 -3.96 20.15
CA THR A 231 4.71 -3.48 21.36
C THR A 231 6.22 -3.70 21.27
N SER A 232 6.95 -3.10 22.22
CA SER A 232 8.41 -3.20 22.34
C SER A 232 8.89 -4.44 23.10
N SER A 233 7.99 -5.31 23.57
CA SER A 233 8.33 -6.53 24.30
C SER A 233 7.59 -7.75 23.74
N SER A 234 8.12 -8.94 23.99
CA SER A 234 7.45 -10.19 23.62
C SER A 234 6.17 -10.37 24.42
N GLN A 235 5.10 -10.79 23.75
CA GLN A 235 3.78 -10.96 24.35
C GLN A 235 3.21 -12.34 24.04
N SER A 236 2.49 -12.93 25.01
CA SER A 236 1.73 -14.16 24.78
C SER A 236 0.31 -13.82 24.31
N THR A 237 -0.22 -14.56 23.35
CA THR A 237 -1.63 -14.45 22.95
C THR A 237 -2.59 -15.10 23.96
N GLY A 238 -2.05 -15.85 24.91
CA GLY A 238 -2.83 -16.61 25.89
C GLY A 238 -3.62 -17.75 25.24
N ASN A 239 -4.40 -18.45 26.06
CA ASN A 239 -5.36 -19.43 25.54
C ASN A 239 -6.51 -18.66 24.89
N SER A 240 -6.88 -19.05 23.67
CA SER A 240 -8.10 -18.54 23.04
C SER A 240 -8.87 -19.68 22.38
N VAL A 241 -10.18 -19.47 22.26
CA VAL A 241 -11.08 -20.32 21.48
C VAL A 241 -11.59 -19.44 20.37
N ASN A 242 -11.45 -19.89 19.13
CA ASN A 242 -11.92 -19.14 17.98
C ASN A 242 -13.46 -19.12 17.94
N GLN A 243 -14.06 -18.34 17.05
CA GLN A 243 -15.51 -18.24 16.92
C GLN A 243 -16.21 -19.54 16.51
N THR A 244 -15.47 -20.52 15.96
CA THR A 244 -15.99 -21.84 15.63
C THR A 244 -15.86 -22.84 16.80
N GLY A 245 -15.40 -22.41 17.98
CA GLY A 245 -15.21 -23.26 19.15
C GLY A 245 -13.90 -24.04 19.17
N ARG A 246 -12.96 -23.78 18.24
CA ARG A 246 -11.66 -24.46 18.17
C ARG A 246 -10.65 -23.78 19.08
N THR A 247 -9.95 -24.56 19.89
CA THR A 247 -8.83 -24.05 20.72
C THR A 247 -7.66 -23.62 19.85
N VAL A 248 -7.16 -22.42 20.13
CA VAL A 248 -5.97 -21.84 19.55
C VAL A 248 -4.86 -21.96 20.60
N SER A 249 -3.80 -22.69 20.27
CA SER A 249 -2.65 -22.80 21.16
C SER A 249 -2.03 -21.42 21.42
N PRO A 250 -1.69 -21.10 22.68
CA PRO A 250 -0.94 -19.89 23.00
C PRO A 250 0.33 -19.83 22.17
N CYS A 251 0.68 -18.61 21.76
CA CYS A 251 1.95 -18.35 21.12
C CYS A 251 2.60 -17.08 21.67
N THR A 252 3.93 -17.08 21.70
CA THR A 252 4.71 -15.89 22.03
C THR A 252 5.04 -15.15 20.74
N VAL A 253 4.57 -13.92 20.62
CA VAL A 253 4.86 -13.03 19.50
C VAL A 253 5.92 -12.03 19.95
N GLY A 254 7.06 -11.99 19.26
CA GLY A 254 8.15 -11.06 19.58
C GLY A 254 7.77 -9.58 19.42
N PRO A 255 8.63 -8.64 19.84
CA PRO A 255 8.40 -7.21 19.64
C PRO A 255 8.44 -6.84 18.16
N CYS A 256 7.49 -5.98 17.76
CA CYS A 256 7.20 -5.64 16.36
C CYS A 256 7.25 -6.89 15.47
N ASP A 257 6.48 -7.90 15.84
CA ASP A 257 6.42 -9.19 15.15
C ASP A 257 4.98 -9.66 15.00
N SER A 258 4.79 -10.75 14.25
CA SER A 258 3.49 -11.30 13.94
C SER A 258 3.52 -12.81 13.84
N MET A 259 2.33 -13.38 13.94
CA MET A 259 2.08 -14.77 13.62
C MET A 259 0.89 -14.87 12.70
N MET A 260 0.98 -15.80 11.75
CA MET A 260 -0.12 -16.24 10.92
C MET A 260 -0.06 -17.76 10.91
N THR A 261 -1.16 -18.42 11.27
CA THR A 261 -1.24 -19.87 11.18
C THR A 261 -2.60 -20.28 10.67
N MET A 262 -2.57 -21.38 9.92
CA MET A 262 -3.77 -22.07 9.51
C MET A 262 -4.22 -23.02 10.62
N TRP A 263 -5.50 -23.35 10.61
CA TRP A 263 -6.09 -24.37 11.47
C TRP A 263 -5.96 -25.75 10.83
#